data_AF-X1BJ47-F1
#
_entry.id   AF-X1BJ47-F1
#
_cell.length_a   1.000
_cell.length_b   1.000
_cell.length_c   1.000
_cell.angle_alpha   90.00
_cell.angle_beta   90.00
_cell.angle_gamma   90.00
#
_symmetry.space_group_name_H-M   'P 1'
#
loop_
_entity.id
_entity.type
_entity.pdbx_description
1 polymer ?
#
loop_
_entity_poly.entity_id
_entity_poly.type
_entity_poly.pdbx_seq_one_letter_code
_entity_poly.pdbx_strand_id
1 'polypeptide(L)'
;EYFLEKGKGFIPELATRIGKSAGYIRRKIAVLSLPPYVLKVWEKDKLSFSHLEQLRRLRRKEDLKEAFEYATGARFGRGDDGMASKRQLKEHIDTMAPILEAALFDLEKEGCKTCGQNSDVQQELWEIGGVEGIHCLNKICFKQKQNNFLQANWKQSKYRKRHGTNGFRFREDVDWNDFNSFEYGPRPTKKCKECDKFLTLIKVDGQIETGQVCMGEEICFNAARREKIKIERAKEKEEKKESGAPRVDWHGEHFREEFLSKRLPKRYQD
;
A
#
# COMPACT_ATOMS: atom_id res chain seq x y z
N GLU A 1 -10.54 -12.96 39.59
CA GLU A 1 -10.04 -14.10 40.38
C GLU A 1 -10.78 -15.40 40.09
N TYR A 2 -12.11 -15.46 40.22
CA TYR A 2 -12.90 -16.70 40.00
C TYR A 2 -12.70 -17.44 38.65
N PHE A 3 -12.50 -16.72 37.54
CA PHE A 3 -12.23 -17.32 36.23
C PHE A 3 -10.79 -17.84 36.07
N LEU A 4 -9.83 -17.27 36.82
CA LEU A 4 -8.43 -17.66 36.80
C LEU A 4 -8.21 -18.98 37.56
N GLU A 5 -9.03 -19.27 38.59
CA GLU A 5 -8.97 -20.52 39.36
C GLU A 5 -9.60 -21.72 38.66
N LYS A 6 -10.71 -21.54 37.93
CA LYS A 6 -11.51 -22.65 37.35
C LYS A 6 -11.13 -23.03 35.91
N GLY A 7 -10.38 -22.19 35.21
CA GLY A 7 -9.91 -22.45 33.85
C GLY A 7 -11.00 -22.45 32.76
N LYS A 8 -10.60 -22.73 31.50
CA LYS A 8 -11.48 -22.65 30.31
C LYS A 8 -12.65 -23.66 30.32
N GLY A 9 -12.54 -24.75 31.09
CA GLY A 9 -13.56 -25.80 31.20
C GLY A 9 -14.85 -25.36 31.91
N PHE A 10 -14.82 -24.24 32.64
CA PHE A 10 -15.94 -23.70 33.41
C PHE A 10 -16.93 -22.86 32.58
N ILE A 11 -16.59 -22.49 31.34
CA ILE A 11 -17.42 -21.63 30.50
C ILE A 11 -18.83 -22.21 30.23
N PRO A 12 -19.00 -23.51 29.92
CA PRO A 12 -20.34 -24.09 29.70
C PRO A 12 -21.20 -24.06 30.97
N GLU A 13 -20.61 -24.33 32.14
CA GLU A 13 -21.33 -24.28 33.43
C GLU A 13 -21.76 -22.85 33.77
N LEU A 14 -20.85 -21.89 33.57
CA LEU A 14 -21.16 -20.47 33.77
C LEU A 14 -22.25 -19.99 32.80
N ALA A 15 -22.22 -20.43 31.54
CA ALA A 15 -23.24 -20.15 30.52
C ALA A 15 -24.64 -20.57 30.98
N THR A 16 -24.76 -21.81 31.46
CA THR A 16 -26.01 -22.32 32.02
C THR A 16 -26.46 -21.49 33.23
N ARG A 17 -25.55 -21.18 34.15
CA ARG A 17 -25.87 -20.45 35.38
C ARG A 17 -26.36 -19.02 35.14
N ILE A 18 -25.82 -18.33 34.15
CA ILE A 18 -26.16 -16.92 33.86
C ILE A 18 -27.19 -16.77 32.74
N GLY A 19 -27.67 -17.88 32.15
CA GLY A 19 -28.62 -17.85 31.03
C GLY A 19 -28.06 -17.15 29.77
N LYS A 20 -26.76 -17.28 29.48
CA LYS A 20 -26.13 -16.73 28.28
C LYS A 20 -25.37 -17.82 27.52
N SER A 21 -25.16 -17.63 26.22
CA SER A 21 -24.40 -18.60 25.44
C SER A 21 -22.93 -18.65 25.86
N ALA A 22 -22.30 -19.83 25.78
CA ALA A 22 -20.87 -19.97 26.01
C ALA A 22 -20.04 -19.07 25.07
N GLY A 23 -20.52 -18.83 23.85
CA GLY A 23 -19.93 -17.88 22.90
C GLY A 23 -19.94 -16.44 23.44
N TYR A 24 -21.06 -15.98 23.98
CA TYR A 24 -21.17 -14.66 24.60
C TYR A 24 -20.15 -14.46 25.73
N ILE A 25 -20.03 -15.44 26.63
CA ILE A 25 -19.07 -15.38 27.74
C ILE A 25 -17.63 -15.37 27.22
N ARG A 26 -17.30 -16.24 26.24
CA ARG A 26 -15.97 -16.27 25.63
C ARG A 26 -15.58 -14.91 25.05
N ARG A 27 -16.49 -14.22 24.36
CA ARG A 27 -16.26 -12.87 23.82
C ARG A 27 -16.01 -11.85 24.94
N LYS A 28 -16.79 -11.92 26.02
CA LYS A 28 -16.63 -11.03 27.20
C LYS A 28 -15.30 -11.23 27.92
N ILE A 29 -14.84 -12.46 28.06
CA ILE A 29 -13.52 -12.74 28.68
C ILE A 29 -12.40 -12.33 27.73
N ALA A 30 -12.59 -12.57 26.43
CA ALA A 30 -11.59 -12.29 25.40
C ALA A 30 -11.14 -10.83 25.36
N VAL A 31 -12.04 -9.87 25.58
CA VAL A 31 -11.67 -8.43 25.59
C VAL A 31 -10.79 -8.06 26.78
N LEU A 32 -10.80 -8.82 27.87
CA LEU A 32 -9.95 -8.57 29.05
C LEU A 32 -8.46 -8.78 28.76
N SER A 33 -8.12 -9.39 27.61
CA SER A 33 -6.74 -9.49 27.14
C SER A 33 -6.23 -8.23 26.43
N LEU A 34 -7.09 -7.22 26.22
CA LEU A 34 -6.67 -5.95 25.65
C LEU A 34 -5.73 -5.18 26.61
N PRO A 35 -4.88 -4.28 26.08
CA PRO A 35 -3.97 -3.51 26.91
C PRO A 35 -4.69 -2.70 28.00
N PRO A 36 -4.07 -2.51 29.19
CA PRO A 36 -4.71 -1.79 30.30
C PRO A 36 -5.19 -0.38 29.96
N TYR A 37 -4.51 0.32 29.04
CA TYR A 37 -4.94 1.67 28.63
C TYR A 37 -6.28 1.64 27.87
N VAL A 38 -6.58 0.56 27.14
CA VAL A 38 -7.87 0.40 26.46
C VAL A 38 -8.97 0.10 27.48
N LEU A 39 -8.69 -0.83 28.41
CA LEU A 39 -9.64 -1.23 29.45
C LEU A 39 -10.01 -0.07 30.37
N LYS A 40 -9.05 0.79 30.75
CA LYS A 40 -9.30 2.00 31.54
C LYS A 40 -10.25 3.00 30.85
N VAL A 41 -10.22 3.08 29.52
CA VAL A 41 -11.13 3.95 28.76
C VAL A 41 -12.52 3.32 28.65
N TRP A 42 -12.59 1.99 28.57
CA TRP A 42 -13.86 1.26 28.66
C TRP A 42 -14.51 1.40 30.04
N GLU A 43 -13.76 1.29 31.13
CA GLU A 43 -14.26 1.48 32.50
C GLU A 43 -14.87 2.87 32.75
N LYS A 44 -14.48 3.85 31.94
CA LYS A 44 -15.03 5.22 31.96
C LYS A 44 -16.22 5.41 31.00
N ASP A 45 -16.78 4.32 30.49
CA ASP A 45 -17.89 4.28 29.52
C ASP A 45 -17.63 5.06 28.22
N LYS A 46 -16.37 5.32 27.88
CA LYS A 46 -16.02 5.99 26.62
C LYS A 46 -16.09 5.00 25.45
N LEU A 47 -15.51 3.81 25.61
CA LEU A 47 -15.61 2.77 24.57
C LEU A 47 -16.73 1.78 24.89
N SER A 48 -17.65 1.58 23.96
CA SER A 48 -18.59 0.45 24.05
C SER A 48 -17.89 -0.91 23.90
N PHE A 49 -18.51 -1.98 24.39
CA PHE A 49 -18.01 -3.35 24.25
C PHE A 49 -17.73 -3.74 22.79
N SER A 50 -18.56 -3.27 21.86
CA SER A 50 -18.39 -3.52 20.43
C SER A 50 -17.09 -2.93 19.87
N HIS A 51 -16.60 -1.82 20.41
CA HIS A 51 -15.28 -1.28 20.03
C HIS A 51 -14.16 -2.21 20.48
N LEU A 52 -14.26 -2.78 21.68
CA LEU A 52 -13.27 -3.72 22.20
C LEU A 52 -13.19 -4.98 21.34
N GLU A 53 -14.35 -5.49 20.89
CA GLU A 53 -14.40 -6.60 19.95
C GLU A 53 -13.66 -6.27 18.64
N GLN A 54 -13.76 -5.02 18.15
CA GLN A 54 -13.00 -4.58 16.97
C GLN A 54 -11.50 -4.49 17.24
N LEU A 55 -11.09 -3.84 18.33
CA LEU A 55 -9.68 -3.67 18.67
C LEU A 55 -8.97 -5.00 18.89
N ARG A 56 -9.66 -6.02 19.41
CA ARG A 56 -9.10 -7.35 19.62
C ARG A 56 -8.76 -8.08 18.32
N ARG A 57 -9.30 -7.64 17.18
CA ARG A 57 -9.00 -8.21 15.86
C ARG A 57 -7.52 -8.01 15.50
N LEU A 58 -6.91 -6.95 16.04
CA LEU A 58 -5.54 -6.51 15.78
C LEU A 58 -4.57 -7.18 16.76
N ARG A 59 -3.57 -7.86 16.21
CA ARG A 59 -2.50 -8.50 17.01
C ARG A 59 -1.29 -7.59 17.23
N ARG A 60 -1.06 -6.66 16.31
CA ARG A 60 0.08 -5.73 16.36
C ARG A 60 -0.25 -4.56 17.27
N LYS A 61 0.71 -4.20 18.13
CA LYS A 61 0.52 -3.15 19.12
C LYS A 61 0.36 -1.78 18.45
N GLU A 62 1.08 -1.55 17.35
CA GLU A 62 1.06 -0.31 16.59
C GLU A 62 -0.30 -0.11 15.93
N ASP A 63 -0.78 -1.12 15.19
CA ASP A 63 -2.09 -1.09 14.53
C ASP A 63 -3.21 -0.93 15.58
N LEU A 64 -3.10 -1.63 16.73
CA LEU A 64 -4.06 -1.50 17.83
C LEU A 64 -4.06 -0.10 18.44
N LYS A 65 -2.88 0.50 18.62
CA LYS A 65 -2.75 1.87 19.13
C LYS A 65 -3.37 2.87 18.15
N GLU A 66 -3.08 2.76 16.86
CA GLU A 66 -3.66 3.63 15.83
C GLU A 66 -5.20 3.50 15.79
N ALA A 67 -5.72 2.27 15.80
CA ALA A 67 -7.16 2.02 15.85
C ALA A 67 -7.81 2.55 17.13
N PHE A 68 -7.12 2.46 18.27
CA PHE A 68 -7.60 2.99 19.54
C PHE A 68 -7.64 4.52 19.55
N GLU A 69 -6.61 5.19 19.04
CA GLU A 69 -6.57 6.64 18.90
C GLU A 69 -7.64 7.16 17.93
N TYR A 70 -7.94 6.39 16.88
CA TYR A 70 -9.07 6.66 15.99
C TYR A 70 -10.41 6.47 16.73
N ALA A 71 -10.59 5.36 17.44
CA ALA A 71 -11.82 5.05 18.17
C ALA A 71 -12.18 6.12 19.21
N THR A 72 -11.17 6.64 19.90
CA THR A 72 -11.32 7.64 20.97
C THR A 72 -11.35 9.09 20.44
N GLY A 73 -11.20 9.31 19.13
CA GLY A 73 -11.11 10.66 18.55
C GLY A 73 -9.80 11.40 18.86
N ALA A 74 -8.90 10.80 19.63
CA ALA A 74 -7.61 11.38 20.02
C ALA A 74 -6.75 11.75 18.79
N ARG A 75 -6.83 10.95 17.72
CA ARG A 75 -6.13 11.21 16.45
C ARG A 75 -6.46 12.57 15.82
N PHE A 76 -7.67 13.08 16.04
CA PHE A 76 -8.17 14.31 15.40
C PHE A 76 -8.29 15.48 16.37
N GLY A 77 -7.80 15.35 17.61
CA GLY A 77 -7.93 16.40 18.63
C GLY A 77 -9.38 16.75 18.99
N ARG A 78 -10.33 15.85 18.71
CA ARG A 78 -11.78 16.12 18.85
C ARG A 78 -12.35 15.77 20.23
N GLY A 79 -11.53 15.30 21.16
CA GLY A 79 -11.98 14.87 22.48
C GLY A 79 -13.10 13.81 22.40
N ASP A 80 -13.97 13.80 23.41
CA ASP A 80 -15.06 12.82 23.54
C ASP A 80 -16.16 12.97 22.48
N ASP A 81 -16.32 14.15 21.88
CA ASP A 81 -17.30 14.40 20.80
C ASP A 81 -16.83 13.86 19.43
N GLY A 82 -15.57 13.40 19.36
CA GLY A 82 -14.94 12.86 18.16
C GLY A 82 -14.90 11.34 18.08
N MET A 83 -15.58 10.62 18.99
CA MET A 83 -15.50 9.16 19.04
C MET A 83 -16.07 8.50 17.80
N ALA A 84 -15.32 7.56 17.24
CA ALA A 84 -15.77 6.80 16.09
C ALA A 84 -16.85 5.79 16.51
N SER A 85 -17.88 5.62 15.69
CA SER A 85 -18.80 4.49 15.83
C SER A 85 -18.11 3.15 15.60
N LYS A 86 -18.71 2.05 16.07
CA LYS A 86 -18.27 0.67 15.77
C LYS A 86 -18.01 0.47 14.27
N ARG A 87 -18.91 0.97 13.42
CA ARG A 87 -18.82 0.84 11.97
C ARG A 87 -17.60 1.58 11.42
N GLN A 88 -17.43 2.85 11.81
CA GLN A 88 -16.27 3.64 11.40
C GLN A 88 -14.95 3.03 11.87
N LEU A 89 -14.89 2.54 13.11
CA LEU A 89 -13.69 1.85 13.62
C LEU A 89 -13.40 0.58 12.80
N LYS A 90 -14.43 -0.20 12.46
CA LYS A 90 -14.25 -1.37 11.59
C LYS A 90 -13.72 -0.97 10.21
N GLU A 91 -14.35 -0.02 9.55
CA GLU A 91 -13.93 0.47 8.23
C GLU A 91 -12.48 1.00 8.27
N HIS A 92 -12.12 1.69 9.36
CA HIS A 92 -10.74 2.13 9.57
C HIS A 92 -9.76 0.96 9.74
N ILE A 93 -10.11 -0.04 10.56
CA ILE A 93 -9.29 -1.25 10.73
C ILE A 93 -9.10 -2.00 9.41
N ASP A 94 -10.18 -2.11 8.63
CA ASP A 94 -10.16 -2.77 7.35
C ASP A 94 -9.28 -1.96 6.35
N THR A 95 -9.39 -0.64 6.28
CA THR A 95 -8.54 0.19 5.39
C THR A 95 -7.05 0.21 5.76
N MET A 96 -6.68 -0.07 7.02
CA MET A 96 -5.27 -0.27 7.40
C MET A 96 -4.70 -1.60 6.91
N ALA A 97 -5.57 -2.58 6.62
CA ALA A 97 -5.20 -3.94 6.26
C ALA A 97 -5.11 -4.11 4.72
N PRO A 98 -4.14 -4.90 4.23
CA PRO A 98 -4.08 -5.23 2.80
C PRO A 98 -5.28 -6.09 2.38
N ILE A 99 -5.82 -5.76 1.21
CA ILE A 99 -6.87 -6.50 0.50
C ILE A 99 -6.30 -7.85 0.02
N LEU A 100 -7.02 -8.96 0.24
CA LEU A 100 -6.59 -10.30 -0.14
C LEU A 100 -6.63 -10.52 -1.65
N GLU A 101 -7.57 -9.89 -2.36
CA GLU A 101 -7.63 -9.92 -3.83
C GLU A 101 -6.35 -9.36 -4.48
N ALA A 102 -5.60 -8.52 -3.76
CA ALA A 102 -4.32 -7.98 -4.21
C ALA A 102 -3.12 -8.91 -3.97
N ALA A 103 -3.33 -10.10 -3.41
CA ALA A 103 -2.28 -11.07 -3.19
C ALA A 103 -1.69 -11.56 -4.52
N LEU A 104 -0.36 -11.60 -4.60
CA LEU A 104 0.35 -12.19 -5.74
C LEU A 104 0.58 -13.68 -5.55
N PHE A 105 0.36 -14.19 -4.33
CA PHE A 105 0.50 -15.58 -3.94
C PHE A 105 -0.85 -16.30 -3.87
N ASP A 106 -0.80 -17.62 -3.84
CA ASP A 106 -1.99 -18.47 -3.74
C ASP A 106 -2.59 -18.44 -2.32
N LEU A 107 -3.80 -17.87 -2.19
CA LEU A 107 -4.49 -17.74 -0.90
C LEU A 107 -4.90 -19.08 -0.28
N GLU A 108 -5.20 -20.10 -1.09
CA GLU A 108 -5.61 -21.42 -0.59
C GLU A 108 -4.42 -22.18 -0.04
N LYS A 109 -3.35 -22.26 -0.85
CA LYS A 109 -2.11 -22.94 -0.48
C LYS A 109 -1.49 -22.35 0.79
N GLU A 110 -1.60 -21.03 0.96
CA GLU A 110 -1.08 -20.31 2.12
C GLU A 110 -2.01 -20.32 3.35
N GLY A 111 -3.19 -20.98 3.24
CA GLY A 111 -4.15 -21.15 4.33
C GLY A 111 -4.92 -19.87 4.71
N CYS A 112 -5.01 -18.88 3.81
CA CYS A 112 -5.60 -17.58 4.12
C CYS A 112 -7.12 -17.62 4.26
N LYS A 113 -7.81 -18.52 3.55
CA LYS A 113 -9.29 -18.59 3.54
C LYS A 113 -9.89 -18.95 4.91
N THR A 114 -9.20 -19.73 5.73
CA THR A 114 -9.66 -20.17 7.06
C THR A 114 -8.92 -19.49 8.21
N CYS A 115 -8.00 -18.57 7.90
CA CYS A 115 -7.17 -17.91 8.89
C CYS A 115 -8.02 -16.98 9.78
N GLY A 116 -7.84 -17.01 11.10
CA GLY A 116 -8.51 -16.09 12.03
C GLY A 116 -8.07 -14.62 11.93
N GLN A 117 -7.20 -14.26 10.99
CA GLN A 117 -6.84 -12.88 10.62
C GLN A 117 -7.43 -12.47 9.27
N ASN A 118 -8.18 -13.36 8.61
CA ASN A 118 -9.00 -13.03 7.46
C ASN A 118 -10.24 -12.26 7.95
N SER A 119 -10.51 -11.10 7.37
CA SER A 119 -11.63 -10.26 7.78
C SER A 119 -12.97 -10.95 7.57
N ASP A 120 -13.14 -11.78 6.54
CA ASP A 120 -14.38 -12.52 6.25
C ASP A 120 -14.69 -13.56 7.35
N VAL A 121 -13.69 -14.37 7.71
CA VAL A 121 -13.78 -15.30 8.86
C VAL A 121 -14.13 -14.56 10.15
N GLN A 122 -13.64 -13.32 10.31
CA GLN A 122 -14.04 -12.50 11.45
C GLN A 122 -15.44 -11.90 11.31
N GLN A 123 -15.87 -11.50 10.12
CA GLN A 123 -17.21 -10.97 9.90
C GLN A 123 -18.28 -11.99 10.31
N GLU A 124 -18.08 -13.26 9.97
CA GLU A 124 -18.95 -14.36 10.41
C GLU A 124 -18.99 -14.47 11.94
N LEU A 125 -17.83 -14.37 12.60
CA LEU A 125 -17.72 -14.49 14.06
C LEU A 125 -18.33 -13.32 14.85
N TRP A 126 -18.45 -12.14 14.24
CA TRP A 126 -18.89 -10.91 14.91
C TRP A 126 -20.16 -10.27 14.31
N GLU A 127 -20.78 -10.92 13.31
CA GLU A 127 -22.00 -10.49 12.60
C GLU A 127 -21.91 -9.05 12.07
N ILE A 128 -20.76 -8.70 11.47
CA ILE A 128 -20.51 -7.33 11.01
C ILE A 128 -20.48 -7.28 9.49
N GLY A 129 -21.64 -7.08 8.88
CA GLY A 129 -21.74 -6.81 7.44
C GLY A 129 -21.14 -5.46 7.03
N GLY A 130 -20.98 -5.26 5.72
CA GLY A 130 -20.85 -3.93 5.13
C GLY A 130 -19.44 -3.42 4.83
N VAL A 131 -18.49 -4.28 4.49
CA VAL A 131 -17.22 -3.84 3.87
C VAL A 131 -16.99 -4.56 2.55
N GLU A 132 -16.46 -3.84 1.59
CA GLU A 132 -16.12 -4.32 0.27
C GLU A 132 -14.73 -4.98 0.29
N GLY A 133 -14.66 -6.23 -0.18
CA GLY A 133 -13.41 -6.99 -0.26
C GLY A 133 -13.00 -7.70 1.03
N ILE A 134 -12.21 -8.76 0.87
CA ILE A 134 -11.68 -9.57 1.97
C ILE A 134 -10.27 -9.09 2.31
N HIS A 135 -9.91 -8.96 3.58
CA HIS A 135 -8.64 -8.33 4.00
C HIS A 135 -7.85 -9.21 4.96
N CYS A 136 -6.53 -9.05 4.98
CA CYS A 136 -5.65 -9.69 5.95
C CYS A 136 -5.28 -8.72 7.08
N LEU A 137 -5.83 -8.92 8.27
CA LEU A 137 -5.56 -8.07 9.44
C LEU A 137 -4.16 -8.29 10.05
N ASN A 138 -3.35 -9.18 9.44
CA ASN A 138 -1.95 -9.36 9.78
C ASN A 138 -1.06 -8.90 8.61
N LYS A 139 -0.81 -7.59 8.55
CA LYS A 139 -0.02 -6.95 7.49
C LYS A 139 1.39 -7.53 7.35
N ILE A 140 2.03 -7.89 8.46
CA ILE A 140 3.39 -8.49 8.44
C ILE A 140 3.36 -9.86 7.74
N CYS A 141 2.40 -10.71 8.10
CA CYS A 141 2.25 -12.04 7.48
C CYS A 141 1.96 -11.90 5.98
N PHE A 142 1.02 -11.02 5.60
CA PHE A 142 0.70 -10.78 4.19
C PHE A 142 1.92 -10.30 3.41
N LYS A 143 2.64 -9.29 3.92
CA LYS A 143 3.86 -8.77 3.33
C LYS A 143 4.96 -9.83 3.20
N GLN A 144 5.13 -10.68 4.21
CA GLN A 144 6.09 -11.77 4.16
C GLN A 144 5.76 -12.77 3.04
N LYS A 145 4.48 -13.15 2.90
CA LYS A 145 4.02 -14.04 1.81
C LYS A 145 4.20 -13.38 0.44
N GLN A 146 3.87 -12.10 0.30
CA GLN A 146 4.15 -11.32 -0.93
C GLN A 146 5.66 -11.30 -1.25
N ASN A 147 6.50 -11.04 -0.25
CA ASN A 147 7.95 -11.00 -0.40
C ASN A 147 8.48 -12.35 -0.92
N ASN A 148 8.10 -13.44 -0.27
CA ASN A 148 8.55 -14.78 -0.63
C ASN A 148 8.14 -15.14 -2.06
N PHE A 149 6.89 -14.83 -2.43
CA PHE A 149 6.40 -15.06 -3.78
C PHE A 149 7.18 -14.23 -4.82
N LEU A 150 7.37 -12.94 -4.59
CA LEU A 150 8.09 -12.06 -5.50
C LEU A 150 9.56 -12.45 -5.62
N GLN A 151 10.23 -12.83 -4.55
CA GLN A 151 11.62 -13.31 -4.59
C GLN A 151 11.76 -14.57 -5.45
N ALA A 152 10.85 -15.53 -5.30
CA ALA A 152 10.87 -16.77 -6.08
C ALA A 152 10.50 -16.57 -7.56
N ASN A 153 9.62 -15.60 -7.87
CA ASN A 153 9.04 -15.44 -9.20
C ASN A 153 9.45 -14.13 -9.91
N TRP A 154 10.45 -13.40 -9.38
CA TRP A 154 10.82 -12.08 -9.90
C TRP A 154 11.15 -12.12 -11.39
N LYS A 155 11.90 -13.14 -11.82
CA LYS A 155 12.35 -13.27 -13.20
C LYS A 155 11.19 -13.39 -14.20
N GLN A 156 10.08 -14.00 -13.80
CA GLN A 156 8.89 -14.22 -14.63
C GLN A 156 7.81 -13.15 -14.41
N SER A 157 7.98 -12.30 -13.40
CA SER A 157 6.98 -11.30 -12.99
C SER A 157 6.66 -10.27 -14.06
N LYS A 158 5.42 -9.75 -14.02
CA LYS A 158 4.99 -8.62 -14.87
C LYS A 158 5.84 -7.36 -14.65
N TYR A 159 6.34 -7.17 -13.42
CA TYR A 159 7.15 -6.02 -13.04
C TYR A 159 8.48 -6.00 -13.79
N ARG A 160 9.20 -7.13 -13.77
CA ARG A 160 10.45 -7.27 -14.52
C ARG A 160 10.24 -7.13 -16.02
N LYS A 161 9.18 -7.73 -16.57
CA LYS A 161 8.85 -7.59 -18.00
C LYS A 161 8.60 -6.13 -18.39
N ARG A 162 7.92 -5.36 -17.52
CA ARG A 162 7.58 -3.95 -17.78
C ARG A 162 8.75 -2.99 -17.59
N HIS A 163 9.56 -3.18 -16.55
CA HIS A 163 10.57 -2.20 -16.13
C HIS A 163 12.02 -2.64 -16.36
N GLY A 164 12.25 -3.93 -16.63
CA GLY A 164 13.59 -4.48 -16.87
C GLY A 164 14.53 -4.41 -15.67
N THR A 165 13.98 -4.36 -14.45
CA THR A 165 14.70 -4.23 -13.19
C THR A 165 15.13 -5.59 -12.62
N ASN A 166 16.16 -5.59 -11.78
CA ASN A 166 16.82 -6.80 -11.29
C ASN A 166 16.26 -7.31 -9.95
N GLY A 167 15.39 -6.55 -9.32
CA GLY A 167 14.67 -6.95 -8.11
C GLY A 167 13.64 -5.93 -7.70
N PHE A 168 13.18 -6.05 -6.46
CA PHE A 168 12.19 -5.15 -5.87
C PHE A 168 12.50 -4.80 -4.42
N ARG A 169 11.85 -3.74 -3.95
CA ARG A 169 11.67 -3.42 -2.53
C ARG A 169 10.23 -2.98 -2.30
N PHE A 170 9.73 -3.21 -1.09
CA PHE A 170 8.46 -2.64 -0.69
C PHE A 170 8.63 -1.16 -0.41
N ARG A 171 7.74 -0.32 -0.93
CA ARG A 171 7.79 1.13 -0.72
C ARG A 171 7.77 1.49 0.77
N GLU A 172 7.06 0.71 1.57
CA GLU A 172 6.92 0.88 3.01
C GLU A 172 8.21 0.61 3.80
N ASP A 173 9.24 0.02 3.18
CA ASP A 173 10.54 -0.24 3.81
C ASP A 173 11.64 0.76 3.39
N VAL A 174 11.29 1.76 2.59
CA VAL A 174 12.27 2.63 1.92
C VAL A 174 11.93 4.09 2.20
N ASP A 175 12.88 4.89 2.67
CA ASP A 175 12.71 6.34 2.79
C ASP A 175 12.85 7.02 1.41
N TRP A 176 12.30 8.22 1.26
CA TRP A 176 12.49 9.02 0.05
C TRP A 176 13.96 9.30 -0.27
N ASN A 177 14.82 9.35 0.75
CA ASN A 177 16.25 9.60 0.60
C ASN A 177 17.08 8.34 0.26
N ASP A 178 16.48 7.15 0.34
CA ASP A 178 17.19 5.89 0.15
C ASP A 178 17.30 5.47 -1.33
N PHE A 179 16.65 6.20 -2.24
CA PHE A 179 16.62 5.84 -3.65
C PHE A 179 16.64 7.05 -4.59
N ASN A 180 17.10 6.79 -5.81
CA ASN A 180 17.08 7.74 -6.90
C ASN A 180 16.18 7.23 -8.02
N SER A 181 15.14 7.99 -8.38
CA SER A 181 14.19 7.61 -9.43
C SER A 181 14.68 7.98 -10.83
N PHE A 182 14.46 7.09 -11.80
CA PHE A 182 14.64 7.38 -13.23
C PHE A 182 13.37 7.89 -13.92
N GLU A 183 12.25 8.02 -13.21
CA GLU A 183 10.92 8.31 -13.79
C GLU A 183 10.83 9.67 -14.50
N TYR A 184 11.44 10.70 -13.91
CA TYR A 184 11.48 12.06 -14.47
C TYR A 184 12.85 12.43 -15.04
N GLY A 185 13.74 11.44 -15.18
CA GLY A 185 15.14 11.63 -15.56
C GLY A 185 15.49 11.01 -16.91
N PRO A 186 16.77 11.12 -17.34
CA PRO A 186 17.25 10.39 -18.50
C PRO A 186 17.20 8.89 -18.21
N ARG A 187 16.94 8.09 -19.25
CA ARG A 187 16.76 6.65 -19.11
C ARG A 187 18.02 5.97 -18.54
N PRO A 188 17.88 4.90 -17.74
CA PRO A 188 19.02 4.20 -17.17
C PRO A 188 19.99 3.72 -18.26
N THR A 189 21.30 3.84 -17.98
CA THR A 189 22.36 3.35 -18.87
C THR A 189 22.38 1.83 -18.90
N LYS A 190 23.14 1.23 -19.83
CA LYS A 190 23.29 -0.24 -19.89
C LYS A 190 23.88 -0.79 -18.58
N LYS A 191 24.90 -0.13 -18.02
CA LYS A 191 25.50 -0.48 -16.74
C LYS A 191 24.48 -0.46 -15.59
N CYS A 192 23.60 0.55 -15.54
CA CYS A 192 22.54 0.60 -14.53
C CYS A 192 21.60 -0.61 -14.65
N LYS A 193 21.22 -1.00 -15.87
CA LYS A 193 20.31 -2.15 -16.09
C LYS A 193 20.89 -3.49 -15.68
N GLU A 194 22.21 -3.62 -15.60
CA GLU A 194 22.92 -4.83 -15.15
C GLU A 194 23.21 -4.82 -13.65
N CYS A 195 23.00 -3.68 -12.96
CA CYS A 195 23.27 -3.50 -11.55
C CYS A 195 22.21 -4.15 -10.65
N ASP A 196 22.64 -4.83 -9.58
CA ASP A 196 21.75 -5.43 -8.57
C ASP A 196 20.92 -4.39 -7.81
N LYS A 197 21.39 -3.13 -7.74
CA LYS A 197 20.68 -1.99 -7.13
C LYS A 197 19.62 -1.35 -8.02
N PHE A 198 19.44 -1.83 -9.25
CA PHE A 198 18.41 -1.34 -10.16
C PHE A 198 17.10 -2.09 -9.95
N LEU A 199 16.20 -1.50 -9.17
CA LEU A 199 15.02 -2.15 -8.60
C LEU A 199 13.72 -1.46 -9.01
N THR A 200 12.60 -2.12 -8.73
CA THR A 200 11.25 -1.53 -8.75
C THR A 200 10.73 -1.37 -7.33
N LEU A 201 10.12 -0.24 -7.01
CA LEU A 201 9.39 -0.05 -5.76
C LEU A 201 7.93 -0.45 -5.94
N ILE A 202 7.47 -1.36 -5.09
CA ILE A 202 6.13 -1.95 -5.13
C ILE A 202 5.49 -1.73 -3.76
N LYS A 203 4.20 -1.42 -3.70
CA LYS A 203 3.43 -1.43 -2.46
C LYS A 203 3.14 -2.86 -2.02
N VAL A 204 2.76 -3.06 -0.75
CA VAL A 204 2.40 -4.39 -0.24
C VAL A 204 1.23 -5.03 -1.01
N ASP A 205 0.33 -4.23 -1.57
CA ASP A 205 -0.78 -4.68 -2.43
C ASP A 205 -0.35 -5.04 -3.87
N GLY A 206 0.94 -4.99 -4.19
CA GLY A 206 1.47 -5.29 -5.51
C GLY A 206 1.32 -4.16 -6.53
N GLN A 207 0.81 -2.98 -6.16
CA GLN A 207 0.83 -1.81 -7.04
C GLN A 207 2.26 -1.28 -7.20
N ILE A 208 2.56 -0.76 -8.38
CA ILE A 208 3.87 -0.15 -8.66
C ILE A 208 3.83 1.28 -8.15
N GLU A 209 4.74 1.62 -7.23
CA GLU A 209 4.92 3.00 -6.80
C GLU A 209 5.93 3.70 -7.72
N THR A 210 7.08 3.06 -7.99
CA THR A 210 8.11 3.61 -8.87
C THR A 210 8.75 2.50 -9.67
N GLY A 211 8.63 2.59 -10.99
CA GLY A 211 9.00 1.51 -11.91
C GLY A 211 10.49 1.20 -11.94
N GLN A 212 11.34 2.24 -11.93
CA GLN A 212 12.79 2.13 -12.12
C GLN A 212 13.51 3.04 -11.13
N VAL A 213 14.19 2.45 -10.15
CA VAL A 213 14.96 3.17 -9.14
C VAL A 213 16.37 2.62 -9.01
N CYS A 214 17.30 3.48 -8.58
CA CYS A 214 18.63 3.11 -8.12
C CYS A 214 18.66 3.18 -6.59
N MET A 215 18.91 2.04 -5.93
CA MET A 215 19.17 1.95 -4.47
C MET A 215 20.67 2.00 -4.14
N GLY A 216 21.49 2.49 -5.06
CA GLY A 216 22.94 2.64 -4.89
C GLY A 216 23.30 4.05 -4.42
N GLU A 217 24.60 4.31 -4.29
CA GLU A 217 25.11 5.62 -3.90
C GLU A 217 24.70 6.72 -4.90
N GLU A 218 24.35 7.88 -4.36
CA GLU A 218 23.88 9.03 -5.16
C GLU A 218 24.94 9.50 -6.17
N ILE A 219 26.22 9.41 -5.81
CA ILE A 219 27.35 9.78 -6.68
C ILE A 219 27.35 8.90 -7.95
N CYS A 220 27.13 7.59 -7.79
CA CYS A 220 27.05 6.65 -8.91
C CYS A 220 25.85 6.96 -9.80
N PHE A 221 24.69 7.25 -9.21
CA PHE A 221 23.48 7.63 -9.96
C PHE A 221 23.71 8.92 -10.77
N ASN A 222 24.27 9.95 -10.13
CA ASN A 222 24.55 11.23 -10.76
C ASN A 222 25.58 11.11 -11.88
N ALA A 223 26.60 10.27 -11.72
CA ALA A 223 27.57 9.97 -12.76
C ALA A 223 26.91 9.31 -13.99
N ALA A 224 26.09 8.28 -13.77
CA ALA A 224 25.35 7.60 -14.84
C ALA A 224 24.38 8.55 -15.56
N ARG A 225 23.71 9.44 -14.80
CA ARG A 225 22.80 10.46 -15.34
C ARG A 225 23.55 11.43 -16.26
N ARG A 226 24.70 11.95 -15.83
CA ARG A 226 25.54 12.86 -16.62
C ARG A 226 26.07 12.19 -17.89
N GLU A 227 26.52 10.94 -17.79
CA GLU A 227 26.95 10.15 -18.94
C GLU A 227 25.81 10.00 -19.97
N LYS A 228 24.61 9.66 -19.50
CA LYS A 228 23.45 9.50 -20.38
C LYS A 228 23.08 10.79 -21.12
N ILE A 229 23.05 11.92 -20.41
CA ILE A 229 22.78 13.24 -21.00
C ILE A 229 23.82 13.58 -22.07
N LYS A 230 25.10 13.27 -21.83
CA LYS A 230 26.17 13.49 -22.83
C LYS A 230 25.93 12.64 -24.08
N ILE A 231 25.57 11.37 -23.93
CA ILE A 231 25.27 10.46 -25.05
C ILE A 231 24.07 10.96 -25.85
N GLU A 232 22.98 11.35 -25.19
CA GLU A 232 21.77 11.84 -25.87
C GLU A 232 22.04 13.15 -26.63
N ARG A 233 22.76 14.10 -26.02
CA ARG A 233 23.18 15.34 -26.70
C ARG A 233 24.12 15.10 -27.88
N ALA A 234 24.95 14.06 -27.84
CA ALA A 234 25.80 13.69 -28.96
C ALA A 234 24.97 13.17 -30.14
N LYS A 235 24.00 12.30 -29.87
CA LYS A 235 23.07 11.78 -30.90
C LYS A 235 22.23 12.87 -31.55
N GLU A 236 21.69 13.80 -30.75
CA GLU A 236 20.93 14.94 -31.28
C GLU A 236 21.78 15.82 -32.23
N LYS A 237 23.10 15.91 -31.99
CA LYS A 237 24.02 16.66 -32.86
C LYS A 237 24.34 15.89 -34.15
N GLU A 238 24.43 14.56 -34.08
CA GLU A 238 24.65 13.71 -35.26
C GLU A 238 23.40 13.66 -36.15
N GLU A 239 22.21 13.47 -35.57
CA GLU A 239 20.94 13.51 -36.31
C GLU A 239 20.71 14.87 -36.99
N LYS A 240 21.09 15.98 -36.34
CA LYS A 240 21.06 17.32 -36.96
C LYS A 240 22.07 17.53 -38.09
N LYS A 241 23.17 16.75 -38.11
CA LYS A 241 24.14 16.77 -39.21
C LYS A 241 23.70 15.89 -40.38
N GLU A 242 23.03 14.78 -40.11
CA GLU A 242 22.47 13.89 -41.14
C GLU A 242 21.18 14.44 -41.77
N SER A 243 20.37 15.20 -41.02
CA SER A 243 19.20 15.89 -41.56
C SER A 243 19.57 17.14 -42.39
N GLY A 244 20.71 17.13 -43.09
CA GLY A 244 21.25 18.19 -43.93
C GLY A 244 20.37 18.64 -45.11
N ALA A 245 19.06 18.42 -45.04
CA ALA A 245 18.12 19.27 -45.72
C ALA A 245 18.38 20.71 -45.26
N PRO A 246 18.74 21.63 -46.17
CA PRO A 246 18.77 23.05 -45.86
C PRO A 246 17.44 23.38 -45.18
N ARG A 247 17.48 24.14 -44.09
CA ARG A 247 16.27 24.81 -43.60
C ARG A 247 15.81 25.65 -44.79
N VAL A 248 14.84 25.15 -45.55
CA VAL A 248 14.65 25.65 -46.91
C VAL A 248 14.40 27.15 -46.83
N ASP A 249 15.23 27.96 -47.51
CA ASP A 249 15.28 29.42 -47.32
C ASP A 249 13.91 30.09 -47.54
N TRP A 250 12.98 29.41 -48.21
CA TRP A 250 11.61 29.86 -48.45
C TRP A 250 10.67 29.70 -47.24
N HIS A 251 11.03 29.01 -46.15
CA HIS A 251 10.15 28.82 -44.99
C HIS A 251 9.94 30.09 -44.15
N GLY A 252 10.67 31.17 -44.42
CA GLY A 252 10.45 32.48 -43.80
C GLY A 252 9.50 33.35 -44.61
N GLU A 253 9.98 33.84 -45.74
CA GLU A 253 9.29 34.87 -46.54
C GLU A 253 8.19 34.26 -47.41
N HIS A 254 8.49 33.20 -48.17
CA HIS A 254 7.51 32.55 -49.03
C HIS A 254 6.37 31.88 -48.24
N PHE A 255 6.67 31.23 -47.11
CA PHE A 255 5.63 30.67 -46.24
C PHE A 255 4.76 31.77 -45.59
N ARG A 256 5.35 32.92 -45.21
CA ARG A 256 4.58 34.07 -44.73
C ARG A 256 3.67 34.62 -45.83
N GLU A 257 4.19 34.84 -47.02
CA GLU A 257 3.40 35.35 -48.15
C GLU A 257 2.29 34.40 -48.55
N GLU A 258 2.55 33.10 -48.63
CA GLU A 258 1.54 32.10 -48.98
C GLU A 258 0.47 31.94 -47.88
N PHE A 259 0.87 31.98 -46.60
CA PHE A 259 -0.07 31.93 -45.48
C PHE A 259 -0.94 33.19 -45.41
N LEU A 260 -0.34 34.38 -45.56
CA LEU A 260 -1.04 35.67 -45.56
C LEU A 260 -1.97 35.81 -46.77
N SER A 261 -1.56 35.36 -47.97
CA SER A 261 -2.36 35.49 -49.19
C SER A 261 -3.42 34.42 -49.38
N LYS A 262 -3.18 33.17 -48.96
CA LYS A 262 -4.11 32.05 -49.24
C LYS A 262 -4.91 31.57 -48.03
N ARG A 263 -4.37 31.65 -46.81
CA ARG A 263 -5.00 31.07 -45.61
C ARG A 263 -5.74 32.10 -44.76
N LEU A 264 -5.24 33.33 -44.69
CA LEU A 264 -5.87 34.40 -43.93
C LEU A 264 -7.23 34.83 -44.50
N PRO A 265 -7.40 35.05 -45.83
CA PRO A 265 -8.70 35.43 -46.39
C PRO A 265 -9.78 34.38 -46.18
N LYS A 266 -9.42 33.09 -46.21
CA LYS A 266 -10.35 31.97 -45.95
C LYS A 266 -10.91 31.97 -44.52
N ARG A 267 -10.25 32.63 -43.57
CA ARG A 267 -10.68 32.70 -42.16
C ARG A 267 -11.61 33.87 -41.85
N TYR A 268 -11.77 34.79 -42.83
CA TYR A 268 -12.62 35.98 -42.73
C TYR A 268 -13.76 35.96 -43.77
N GLN A 269 -13.96 34.82 -44.45
CA GLN A 269 -15.08 34.56 -45.37
C GLN A 269 -16.07 33.51 -44.82
N ASP A 270 -15.78 32.98 -43.62
CA ASP A 270 -16.74 32.26 -42.76
C ASP A 270 -17.15 33.20 -41.61
#